data_AF-A0A2D6RNK1-F1
#
_entry.id   AF-A0A2D6RNK1-F1
#
_cell.length_a   1.000
_cell.length_b   1.000
_cell.length_c   1.000
_cell.angle_alpha   90.00
_cell.angle_beta   90.00
_cell.angle_gamma   90.00
#
_symmetry.space_group_name_H-M   'P 1'
#
loop_
_entity.id
_entity.type
_entity.pdbx_description
1 polymer ?
#
loop_
_entity_poly.entity_id
_entity_poly.type
_entity_poly.pdbx_seq_one_letter_code
_entity_poly.pdbx_strand_id
1 'polypeptide(L)'
;MEKGELLSSILKNKKAESLIYPTVIFITLNIIFFSILLLFVFKSSTAAGIYEQAYAKQIALIIDEAKPGMSIFLNLEKGVEIAEKNKRPKDKIISIENNEVIVRLSNNGGYSYKYFSDYEISSYFDDISKNKLVININEKK
;
A
#
# COMPACT_ATOMS: atom_id res chain seq x y z
N MET A 1 60.91 42.28 5.84
CA MET A 1 61.10 40.83 5.55
C MET A 1 59.79 40.06 5.82
N GLU A 2 58.62 40.65 5.52
CA GLU A 2 57.37 40.30 6.22
C GLU A 2 56.19 39.94 5.28
N LYS A 3 56.26 40.31 3.99
CA LYS A 3 55.18 40.05 3.01
C LYS A 3 55.23 38.65 2.38
N GLY A 4 56.39 38.01 2.35
CA GLY A 4 56.55 36.67 1.74
C GLY A 4 55.99 35.54 2.60
N GLU A 5 56.13 35.64 3.93
CA GLU A 5 55.64 34.61 4.85
C GLU A 5 54.11 34.65 5.01
N LEU A 6 53.50 35.84 5.03
CA LEU A 6 52.05 36.04 5.05
C LEU A 6 51.34 35.44 3.82
N LEU A 7 51.95 35.55 2.64
CA LEU A 7 51.39 34.93 1.43
C LEU A 7 51.51 33.41 1.46
N SER A 8 52.59 32.87 2.05
CA SER A 8 52.78 31.42 2.19
C SER A 8 51.80 30.77 3.18
N SER A 9 51.39 31.47 4.24
CA SER A 9 50.44 30.96 5.23
C SER A 9 48.99 30.96 4.72
N ILE A 10 48.64 31.91 3.85
CA ILE A 10 47.33 31.95 3.16
C ILE A 10 47.25 30.86 2.08
N LEU A 11 48.34 30.60 1.36
CA LEU A 11 48.37 29.60 0.27
C LEU A 11 48.47 28.14 0.76
N LYS A 12 48.87 27.90 2.01
CA LYS A 12 49.09 26.54 2.53
C LYS A 12 47.92 26.04 3.37
N ASN A 13 46.70 26.22 2.88
CA ASN A 13 45.48 25.71 3.53
C ASN A 13 45.20 24.24 3.14
N LYS A 14 46.19 23.35 3.33
CA LYS A 14 46.08 21.90 3.00
C LYS A 14 44.97 21.17 3.78
N LYS A 15 44.49 21.75 4.88
CA LYS A 15 43.36 21.22 5.66
C LYS A 15 42.03 21.34 4.92
N ALA A 16 41.83 22.39 4.12
CA ALA A 16 40.61 22.56 3.32
C ALA A 16 40.52 21.52 2.19
N GLU A 17 41.65 21.24 1.53
CA GLU A 17 41.73 20.26 0.44
C GLU A 17 41.40 18.83 0.93
N SER A 18 41.82 18.47 2.15
CA SER A 18 41.48 17.18 2.77
C SER A 18 40.01 17.06 3.21
N LEU A 19 39.28 18.17 3.33
CA LEU A 19 37.87 18.18 3.75
C LEU A 19 36.90 18.20 2.57
N ILE A 20 37.34 18.63 1.37
CA ILE A 20 36.50 18.66 0.16
C ILE A 20 36.10 17.23 -0.23
N TYR A 21 37.04 16.28 -0.28
CA TYR A 21 36.74 14.90 -0.70
C TYR A 21 35.73 14.20 0.23
N PRO A 22 35.92 14.17 1.57
CA PRO A 22 34.92 13.61 2.49
C PRO A 22 33.56 14.31 2.39
N THR A 23 33.54 15.63 2.22
CA THR A 23 32.29 16.40 2.12
C THR A 23 31.53 16.07 0.84
N VAL A 24 32.22 15.99 -0.30
CA VAL A 24 31.61 15.62 -1.59
C VAL A 24 31.05 14.20 -1.52
N ILE A 25 31.81 13.23 -1.00
CA ILE A 25 31.35 11.85 -0.82
C ILE A 25 30.11 11.81 0.08
N PHE A 26 30.13 12.53 1.21
CA PHE A 26 28.99 12.59 2.13
C PHE A 26 27.73 13.15 1.46
N ILE A 27 27.85 14.26 0.72
CA ILE A 27 26.72 14.87 -0.01
C ILE A 27 26.19 13.90 -1.07
N THR A 28 27.07 13.28 -1.87
CA THR A 28 26.67 12.31 -2.90
C THR A 28 25.94 11.12 -2.29
N LEU A 29 26.44 10.57 -1.17
CA LEU A 29 25.82 9.45 -0.50
C LEU A 29 24.43 9.80 0.05
N ASN A 30 24.27 11.00 0.62
CA ASN A 30 22.97 11.48 1.08
C ASN A 30 21.98 11.65 -0.07
N ILE A 31 22.41 12.22 -1.20
CA ILE A 31 21.53 12.36 -2.37
C ILE A 31 21.05 10.99 -2.86
N ILE A 32 21.96 10.02 -2.95
CA ILE A 32 21.59 8.64 -3.32
C ILE A 32 20.63 8.04 -2.30
N PHE A 33 20.92 8.17 -1.01
CA PHE A 33 20.09 7.66 0.07
C PHE A 33 18.67 8.25 0.01
N PHE A 34 18.55 9.58 -0.08
CA PHE A 34 17.26 10.26 -0.21
C PHE A 34 16.53 9.89 -1.51
N SER A 35 17.25 9.68 -2.61
CA SER A 35 16.65 9.24 -3.88
C SER A 35 16.03 7.84 -3.75
N ILE A 36 16.76 6.90 -3.14
CA ILE A 36 16.26 5.55 -2.88
C ILE A 36 15.07 5.60 -1.92
N LEU A 37 15.15 6.42 -0.87
CA LEU A 37 14.07 6.59 0.11
C LEU A 37 12.81 7.16 -0.55
N LEU A 38 12.94 8.18 -1.41
CA LEU A 38 11.82 8.74 -2.17
C LEU A 38 11.20 7.69 -3.10
N LEU A 39 12.03 6.96 -3.87
CA LEU A 39 11.56 5.88 -4.75
C LEU A 39 10.82 4.79 -3.97
N PHE A 40 11.33 4.43 -2.78
CA PHE A 40 10.68 3.48 -1.90
C PHE A 40 9.32 4.00 -1.40
N VAL A 41 9.25 5.25 -0.92
CA VAL A 41 8.00 5.87 -0.47
C VAL A 41 6.98 5.94 -1.60
N PHE A 42 7.39 6.33 -2.81
CA PHE A 42 6.52 6.32 -3.98
C PHE A 42 5.96 4.93 -4.30
N LYS A 43 6.76 3.88 -4.12
CA LYS A 43 6.32 2.48 -4.32
C LYS A 43 5.45 1.96 -3.17
N SER A 44 5.76 2.31 -1.92
CA SER A 44 5.02 1.85 -0.74
C SER A 44 3.70 2.61 -0.51
N SER A 45 3.54 3.76 -1.16
CA SER A 45 2.31 4.57 -1.10
C SER A 45 1.13 3.99 -1.89
N THR A 46 1.19 2.72 -2.33
CA THR A 46 -0.01 2.04 -2.80
C THR A 46 -0.89 1.71 -1.60
N ALA A 47 -1.67 2.70 -1.14
CA ALA A 47 -2.70 2.55 -0.10
C ALA A 47 -3.60 1.32 -0.34
N ALA A 48 -3.75 0.92 -1.61
CA ALA A 48 -4.38 -0.32 -2.04
C ALA A 48 -4.02 -1.52 -1.16
N GLY A 49 -2.74 -1.81 -0.90
CA GLY A 49 -2.34 -3.02 -0.17
C GLY A 49 -2.86 -3.07 1.27
N ILE A 50 -2.90 -1.92 1.96
CA ILE A 50 -3.40 -1.82 3.33
C ILE A 50 -4.91 -2.07 3.35
N TYR A 51 -5.65 -1.44 2.43
CA TYR A 51 -7.10 -1.62 2.32
C TYR A 51 -7.47 -3.03 1.82
N GLU A 52 -6.71 -3.61 0.89
CA GLU A 52 -6.87 -5.00 0.43
C GLU A 52 -6.80 -5.95 1.63
N GLN A 53 -5.77 -5.82 2.47
CA GLN A 53 -5.61 -6.64 3.67
C GLN A 53 -6.72 -6.40 4.70
N ALA A 54 -7.07 -5.14 4.97
CA ALA A 54 -8.09 -4.80 5.95
C ALA A 54 -9.46 -5.35 5.54
N TYR A 55 -9.86 -5.15 4.28
CA TYR A 55 -11.16 -5.61 3.78
C TYR A 55 -11.23 -7.14 3.68
N ALA A 56 -10.17 -7.82 3.20
CA ALA A 56 -10.17 -9.27 3.12
C ALA A 56 -10.36 -9.91 4.51
N LYS A 57 -9.63 -9.43 5.52
CA LYS A 57 -9.75 -9.91 6.91
C LYS A 57 -11.11 -9.58 7.49
N GLN A 58 -11.59 -8.35 7.31
CA GLN A 58 -12.88 -7.92 7.83
C GLN A 58 -14.01 -8.79 7.26
N ILE A 59 -14.05 -8.97 5.95
CA ILE A 59 -15.09 -9.77 5.28
C ILE A 59 -15.02 -11.22 5.73
N ALA A 60 -13.84 -11.83 5.77
CA ALA A 60 -13.67 -13.21 6.20
C ALA A 60 -14.12 -13.44 7.65
N LEU A 61 -13.73 -12.55 8.58
CA LEU A 61 -14.15 -12.62 9.97
C LEU A 61 -15.66 -12.43 10.13
N ILE A 62 -16.25 -11.53 9.33
CA ILE A 62 -17.71 -11.35 9.34
C ILE A 62 -18.41 -12.61 8.84
N ILE A 63 -17.89 -13.27 7.81
CA ILE A 63 -18.43 -14.54 7.29
C ILE A 63 -18.34 -15.64 8.36
N ASP A 64 -17.23 -15.70 9.09
CA ASP A 64 -17.03 -16.68 10.17
C ASP A 64 -18.01 -16.49 11.32
N GLU A 65 -18.35 -15.24 11.66
CA GLU A 65 -19.30 -14.91 12.74
C GLU A 65 -20.76 -14.88 12.28
N ALA A 66 -21.02 -14.94 10.98
CA ALA A 66 -22.37 -14.83 10.44
C ALA A 66 -23.19 -16.12 10.62
N LYS A 67 -24.50 -15.97 10.72
CA LYS A 67 -25.45 -17.08 10.70
C LYS A 67 -26.09 -17.20 9.31
N PRO A 68 -26.53 -18.41 8.93
CA PRO A 68 -27.31 -18.58 7.70
C PRO A 68 -28.57 -17.70 7.71
N GLY A 69 -28.91 -17.16 6.53
CA GLY A 69 -30.01 -16.22 6.34
C GLY A 69 -29.66 -14.75 6.62
N MET A 70 -28.41 -14.44 6.99
CA MET A 70 -27.96 -13.06 7.18
C MET A 70 -27.54 -12.39 5.86
N SER A 71 -27.89 -11.11 5.73
CA SER A 71 -27.35 -10.21 4.71
C SER A 71 -26.50 -9.13 5.38
N ILE A 72 -25.23 -9.05 4.98
CA ILE A 72 -24.26 -8.06 5.47
C ILE A 72 -24.10 -6.96 4.44
N PHE A 73 -24.10 -5.71 4.92
CA PHE A 73 -23.86 -4.53 4.11
C PHE A 73 -22.56 -3.87 4.55
N LEU A 74 -21.57 -3.82 3.66
CA LEU A 74 -20.26 -3.25 3.94
C LEU A 74 -20.01 -2.02 3.06
N ASN A 75 -19.63 -0.90 3.67
CA ASN A 75 -19.21 0.28 2.92
C ASN A 75 -17.73 0.13 2.51
N LEU A 76 -17.48 0.12 1.20
CA LEU A 76 -16.17 0.01 0.58
C LEU A 76 -15.77 1.27 -0.20
N GLU A 77 -16.34 2.43 0.12
CA GLU A 77 -16.07 3.71 -0.55
C GLU A 77 -14.58 3.96 -0.82
N LYS A 78 -13.73 3.83 0.21
CA LYS A 78 -12.28 4.00 0.05
C LYS A 78 -11.66 2.96 -0.88
N GLY A 79 -12.09 1.70 -0.80
CA GLY A 79 -11.64 0.65 -1.71
C GLY A 79 -12.01 0.95 -3.16
N VAL A 80 -13.25 1.36 -3.40
CA VAL A 80 -13.75 1.68 -4.74
C VAL A 80 -13.03 2.90 -5.33
N GLU A 81 -12.84 3.96 -4.54
CA GLU A 81 -12.04 5.14 -4.95
C GLU A 81 -10.62 4.75 -5.40
N ILE A 82 -9.97 3.83 -4.66
CA ILE A 82 -8.63 3.35 -4.97
C ILE A 82 -8.64 2.48 -6.24
N ALA A 83 -9.62 1.59 -6.37
CA ALA A 83 -9.77 0.73 -7.55
C ALA A 83 -10.01 1.54 -8.82
N GLU A 84 -10.84 2.59 -8.76
CA GLU A 84 -11.09 3.51 -9.86
C GLU A 84 -9.81 4.27 -10.28
N LYS A 85 -9.02 4.76 -9.32
CA LYS A 85 -7.70 5.37 -9.58
C LYS A 85 -6.75 4.40 -10.28
N ASN A 86 -6.84 3.11 -9.95
CA ASN A 86 -6.04 2.05 -10.57
C ASN A 86 -6.67 1.47 -11.85
N LYS A 87 -7.78 2.04 -12.34
CA LYS A 87 -8.53 1.58 -13.53
C LYS A 87 -8.97 0.10 -13.44
N ARG A 88 -9.24 -0.37 -12.22
CA ARG A 88 -9.69 -1.74 -11.97
C ARG A 88 -11.22 -1.78 -11.95
N PRO A 89 -11.86 -2.71 -12.67
CA PRO A 89 -13.32 -2.77 -12.74
C PRO A 89 -13.89 -3.34 -11.44
N LYS A 90 -15.07 -2.84 -11.04
CA LYS A 90 -15.64 -3.03 -9.68
C LYS A 90 -15.99 -4.49 -9.38
N ASP A 91 -16.50 -5.19 -10.36
CA ASP A 91 -16.81 -6.62 -10.35
C ASP A 91 -15.59 -7.50 -10.03
N LYS A 92 -14.37 -7.00 -10.24
CA LYS A 92 -13.11 -7.71 -9.97
C LYS A 92 -12.40 -7.25 -8.71
N ILE A 93 -13.05 -6.45 -7.87
CA ILE A 93 -12.47 -5.97 -6.61
C ILE A 93 -12.48 -7.07 -5.56
N ILE A 94 -13.57 -7.84 -5.47
CA ILE A 94 -13.75 -8.88 -4.45
C ILE A 94 -14.20 -10.16 -5.14
N SER A 95 -13.57 -11.27 -4.76
CA SER A 95 -13.98 -12.63 -5.10
C SER A 95 -13.99 -13.44 -3.81
N ILE A 96 -15.03 -14.25 -3.61
CA ILE A 96 -15.21 -15.13 -2.46
C ILE A 96 -15.38 -16.54 -3.01
N GLU A 97 -14.31 -17.31 -2.99
CA GLU A 97 -14.22 -18.63 -3.61
C GLU A 97 -13.33 -19.53 -2.77
N ASN A 98 -13.60 -20.83 -2.72
CA ASN A 98 -12.74 -21.83 -2.05
C ASN A 98 -12.41 -21.52 -0.58
N ASN A 99 -13.40 -21.05 0.21
CA ASN A 99 -13.21 -20.68 1.61
C ASN A 99 -12.20 -19.52 1.79
N GLU A 100 -12.06 -18.67 0.78
CA GLU A 100 -11.13 -17.56 0.77
C GLU A 100 -11.76 -16.29 0.23
N VAL A 101 -11.50 -15.17 0.91
CA VAL A 101 -11.86 -13.83 0.45
C VAL A 101 -10.62 -13.21 -0.19
N ILE A 102 -10.76 -12.87 -1.48
CA ILE A 102 -9.71 -12.25 -2.26
C ILE A 102 -10.12 -10.82 -2.58
N VAL A 103 -9.36 -9.85 -2.08
CA VAL A 103 -9.57 -8.43 -2.37
C VAL A 103 -8.42 -7.89 -3.19
N ARG A 104 -8.73 -7.24 -4.31
CA ARG A 104 -7.76 -6.65 -5.23
C ARG A 104 -8.21 -5.26 -5.66
N LEU A 105 -7.47 -4.24 -5.25
CA LEU A 105 -7.73 -2.83 -5.54
C LEU A 105 -6.75 -2.27 -6.58
N SER A 106 -5.68 -2.99 -6.90
CA SER A 106 -4.68 -2.61 -7.90
C SER A 106 -4.40 -3.73 -8.91
N ASN A 107 -3.70 -3.45 -10.00
CA ASN A 107 -3.36 -4.45 -11.01
C ASN A 107 -2.22 -5.38 -10.58
N ASN A 108 -1.30 -4.89 -9.75
CA ASN A 108 -0.09 -5.61 -9.34
C ASN A 108 -0.14 -6.01 -7.86
N GLY A 109 -1.34 -6.33 -7.36
CA GLY A 109 -1.56 -6.58 -5.94
C GLY A 109 -2.81 -7.43 -5.68
N GLY A 110 -3.11 -7.56 -4.41
CA GLY A 110 -4.17 -8.41 -3.91
C GLY A 110 -3.80 -8.99 -2.56
N TYR A 111 -4.80 -9.07 -1.70
CA TYR A 111 -4.70 -9.79 -0.45
C TYR A 111 -5.77 -10.87 -0.37
N SER A 112 -5.40 -11.97 0.25
CA SER A 112 -6.19 -13.18 0.34
C SER A 112 -6.27 -13.59 1.79
N TYR A 113 -7.48 -13.89 2.28
CA TYR A 113 -7.68 -14.33 3.66
C TYR A 113 -8.73 -15.42 3.74
N LYS A 114 -8.41 -16.49 4.45
CA LYS A 114 -9.28 -17.66 4.58
C LYS A 114 -10.33 -17.43 5.65
N TYR A 115 -11.52 -17.96 5.40
CA TYR A 115 -12.59 -18.14 6.38
C TYR A 115 -12.86 -19.64 6.55
N PHE A 116 -13.47 -20.02 7.66
CA PHE A 116 -13.68 -21.41 8.08
C PHE A 116 -15.12 -21.87 7.93
N SER A 117 -16.09 -20.95 7.89
CA SER A 117 -17.50 -21.27 7.70
C SER A 117 -17.76 -22.02 6.39
N ASP A 118 -18.61 -23.04 6.46
CA ASP A 118 -19.00 -23.90 5.32
C ASP A 118 -20.34 -23.47 4.71
N TYR A 119 -20.55 -22.16 4.56
CA TYR A 119 -21.80 -21.57 4.04
C TYR A 119 -21.72 -21.32 2.53
N GLU A 120 -22.88 -21.33 1.86
CA GLU A 120 -23.00 -20.88 0.47
C GLU A 120 -23.08 -19.35 0.44
N ILE A 121 -22.02 -18.70 -0.05
CA ILE A 121 -21.87 -17.23 0.02
C ILE A 121 -22.06 -16.63 -1.37
N SER A 122 -22.90 -15.61 -1.46
CA SER A 122 -23.01 -14.76 -2.65
C SER A 122 -22.71 -13.31 -2.32
N SER A 123 -22.02 -12.62 -3.22
CA SER A 123 -21.65 -11.22 -3.02
C SER A 123 -21.85 -10.40 -4.28
N TYR A 124 -22.38 -9.19 -4.14
CA TYR A 124 -22.54 -8.23 -5.24
C TYR A 124 -22.45 -6.79 -4.72
N PHE A 125 -22.15 -5.84 -5.61
CA PHE A 125 -22.21 -4.43 -5.28
C PHE A 125 -23.64 -3.90 -5.47
N ASP A 126 -24.12 -3.10 -4.51
CA ASP A 126 -25.44 -2.46 -4.60
C ASP A 126 -25.49 -1.48 -5.79
N ASP A 127 -26.48 -1.65 -6.67
CA ASP A 127 -26.68 -0.82 -7.86
C ASP A 127 -27.03 0.64 -7.52
N ILE A 128 -27.70 0.85 -6.38
CA ILE A 128 -28.12 2.17 -5.89
C ILE A 128 -26.92 2.85 -5.22
N SER A 129 -26.29 2.16 -4.28
CA SER A 129 -25.09 2.62 -3.58
C SER A 129 -23.86 1.91 -4.15
N LYS A 130 -23.32 2.39 -5.28
CA LYS A 130 -22.17 1.78 -6.03
C LYS A 130 -20.88 1.50 -5.22
N ASN A 131 -20.86 1.85 -3.95
CA ASN A 131 -19.76 1.70 -3.01
C ASN A 131 -20.06 0.70 -1.88
N LYS A 132 -21.25 0.09 -1.85
CA LYS A 132 -21.63 -0.90 -0.84
C LYS A 132 -21.57 -2.31 -1.41
N LEU A 133 -20.90 -3.19 -0.68
CA LEU A 133 -20.91 -4.62 -0.93
C LEU A 133 -22.03 -5.26 -0.11
N VAL A 134 -22.87 -6.04 -0.77
CA VAL A 134 -23.86 -6.91 -0.15
C VAL A 134 -23.31 -8.33 -0.16
N ILE A 135 -23.27 -8.96 1.01
CA ILE A 135 -22.87 -10.37 1.17
C ILE A 135 -24.06 -11.12 1.76
N ASN A 136 -24.50 -12.18 1.10
CA ASN A 136 -25.58 -13.05 1.59
C ASN A 136 -25.00 -14.39 2.00
N ILE A 137 -25.35 -14.82 3.20
CA ILE A 137 -24.92 -16.08 3.80
C ILE A 137 -26.08 -17.06 3.72
N ASN A 138 -25.96 -18.08 2.87
CA ASN A 138 -26.99 -19.09 2.68
C ASN A 138 -26.56 -20.42 3.32
N GLU A 139 -27.54 -21.21 3.73
CA GLU A 139 -27.29 -22.59 4.16
C GLU A 139 -26.72 -23.40 2.99
N LYS A 140 -25.75 -24.25 3.31
CA LYS A 140 -25.20 -25.20 2.33
C LYS A 140 -26.25 -26.26 2.03
N LYS A 141 -26.65 -26.35 0.76
CA LYS A 141 -27.59 -27.37 0.28
C LYS A 141 -26.97 -28.76 0.24
#